data_AF-A0A069NRS8-F1
#
_entry.id   AF-A0A069NRS8-F1
#
_cell.length_a   1.000
_cell.length_b   1.000
_cell.length_c   1.000
_cell.angle_alpha   90.00
_cell.angle_beta   90.00
_cell.angle_gamma   90.00
#
_symmetry.space_group_name_H-M   'P 1'
#
loop_
_entity.id
_entity.type
_entity.pdbx_description
1 polymer ?
#
loop_
_entity_poly.entity_id
_entity_poly.type
_entity_poly.pdbx_seq_one_letter_code
_entity_poly.pdbx_strand_id
1 'polypeptide(L)'
;MNPIFDEKTRDGEIARALNAALHALSVHSGAIVLLGDSEPVMLNFSYETAAILRAMELLGVKPGETLPAPNFVDHNLRNKNVPGF
;
A
#
# COMPACT_ATOMS: atom_id res chain seq x y z
N MET A 1 -10.33 13.57 6.07
CA MET A 1 -9.20 12.73 6.53
C MET A 1 -9.61 12.12 7.85
N ASN A 2 -9.50 10.80 8.00
CA ASN A 2 -9.92 10.10 9.23
C ASN A 2 -8.91 10.34 10.37
N PRO A 3 -9.34 10.69 11.60
CA PRO A 3 -8.42 11.02 12.70
C PRO A 3 -7.53 9.86 13.13
N ILE A 4 -7.91 8.60 12.87
CA ILE A 4 -7.12 7.42 13.23
C ILE A 4 -5.70 7.46 12.62
N PHE A 5 -5.53 8.15 11.50
CA PHE A 5 -4.24 8.30 10.83
C PHE A 5 -3.24 9.18 11.60
N ASP A 6 -3.70 10.03 12.51
CA ASP A 6 -2.86 10.88 13.35
C ASP A 6 -2.62 10.26 14.75
N GLU A 7 -3.37 9.22 15.09
CA GLU A 7 -3.25 8.55 16.38
C GLU A 7 -1.96 7.74 16.48
N LYS A 8 -1.19 7.98 17.55
CA LYS A 8 0.00 7.18 17.92
C LYS A 8 -0.39 5.93 18.72
N THR A 9 -1.48 5.30 18.31
CA THR A 9 -2.03 4.08 18.90
C THR A 9 -1.71 2.90 17.98
N ARG A 10 -1.84 1.67 18.50
CA ARG A 10 -1.70 0.45 17.68
C ARG A 10 -2.62 0.50 16.46
N ASP A 11 -3.87 0.90 16.66
CA ASP A 11 -4.87 0.91 15.59
C ASP A 11 -4.57 2.00 14.55
N GLY A 12 -4.02 3.15 14.99
CA GLY A 12 -3.47 4.17 14.09
C GLY A 12 -2.27 3.70 13.26
N GLU A 13 -1.32 2.97 13.88
CA GLU A 13 -0.20 2.35 13.14
C GLU A 13 -0.69 1.32 12.12
N ILE A 14 -1.67 0.48 12.51
CA ILE A 14 -2.28 -0.49 11.60
C ILE A 14 -2.98 0.22 10.44
N ALA A 15 -3.76 1.28 10.70
CA ALA A 15 -4.44 2.05 9.67
C ALA A 15 -3.44 2.66 8.67
N ARG A 16 -2.32 3.24 9.14
CA ARG A 16 -1.25 3.77 8.29
C ARG A 16 -0.59 2.67 7.43
N ALA A 17 -0.30 1.51 8.03
CA ALA A 17 0.28 0.37 7.32
C ALA A 17 -0.67 -0.18 6.24
N LEU A 18 -1.96 -0.31 6.55
CA LEU A 18 -2.99 -0.72 5.59
C LEU A 18 -3.14 0.28 4.45
N ASN A 19 -3.12 1.59 4.74
CA ASN A 19 -3.17 2.63 3.71
C ASN A 19 -1.96 2.56 2.76
N ALA A 20 -0.77 2.29 3.31
CA ALA A 20 0.44 2.09 2.52
C ALA A 20 0.34 0.86 1.60
N ALA A 21 -0.14 -0.26 2.13
CA ALA A 21 -0.36 -1.48 1.35
C ALA A 21 -1.40 -1.27 0.24
N LEU A 22 -2.52 -0.62 0.55
CA LEU A 22 -3.56 -0.28 -0.42
C LEU A 22 -2.99 0.53 -1.58
N HIS A 23 -2.17 1.54 -1.27
CA HIS A 23 -1.53 2.37 -2.28
C HIS A 23 -0.58 1.56 -3.17
N ALA A 24 0.31 0.77 -2.59
CA ALA A 24 1.25 -0.06 -3.35
C ALA A 24 0.52 -1.00 -4.32
N LEU A 25 -0.50 -1.72 -3.84
CA LEU A 25 -1.26 -2.65 -4.67
C LEU A 25 -2.09 -1.93 -5.74
N SER A 26 -2.67 -0.78 -5.41
CA SER A 26 -3.45 0.01 -6.39
C SER A 26 -2.58 0.53 -7.54
N VAL A 27 -1.34 0.94 -7.26
CA VAL A 27 -0.38 1.41 -8.29
C VAL A 27 0.08 0.27 -9.20
N HIS A 28 0.24 -0.94 -8.66
CA HIS A 28 0.75 -2.08 -9.42
C HIS A 28 -0.34 -2.94 -10.06
N SER A 29 -1.61 -2.78 -9.67
CA SER A 29 -2.71 -3.48 -10.32
C SER A 29 -2.88 -2.99 -11.76
N GLY A 30 -3.00 -3.92 -12.69
CA GLY A 30 -3.00 -3.65 -14.14
C GLY A 30 -1.61 -3.52 -14.76
N ALA A 31 -0.53 -3.57 -13.97
CA ALA A 31 0.82 -3.61 -14.52
C ALA A 31 1.06 -4.94 -15.25
N ILE A 32 1.69 -4.86 -16.41
CA ILE A 32 2.13 -6.05 -17.15
C ILE A 32 3.57 -6.32 -16.75
N VAL A 33 3.84 -7.54 -16.28
CA VAL A 33 5.17 -8.01 -15.92
C VAL A 33 5.62 -9.11 -16.86
N LEU A 34 6.90 -9.09 -17.21
CA LEU A 34 7.56 -10.14 -17.98
C LEU A 34 8.32 -11.04 -17.01
N LEU A 35 7.99 -12.33 -17.00
CA LEU A 35 8.64 -13.32 -16.16
C LEU A 35 9.57 -14.19 -17.02
N GLY A 36 10.74 -13.65 -17.37
CA GLY A 36 11.71 -14.34 -18.23
C GLY A 36 11.14 -14.64 -19.61
N ASP A 37 11.20 -15.91 -20.02
CA ASP A 37 10.72 -16.39 -21.32
C ASP A 37 9.20 -16.72 -21.33
N SER A 38 8.45 -16.29 -20.31
CA SER A 38 6.99 -16.49 -20.28
C SER A 38 6.23 -15.40 -21.03
N GLU A 39 4.99 -15.71 -21.37
CA GLU A 39 4.03 -14.70 -21.80
C GLU A 39 3.88 -13.59 -20.75
N PRO A 40 3.61 -12.33 -21.17
CA PRO A 40 3.36 -11.24 -20.25
C PRO A 40 2.17 -11.52 -19.35
N VAL A 41 2.32 -11.28 -18.05
CA VAL A 41 1.25 -11.46 -17.07
C VAL A 41 0.77 -10.11 -16.59
N MET A 42 -0.54 -9.89 -16.61
CA MET A 42 -1.16 -8.73 -15.98
C MET A 42 -1.35 -9.01 -14.48
N LEU A 43 -0.75 -8.17 -13.64
CA LEU A 43 -0.97 -8.22 -12.20
C LEU A 43 -2.40 -7.74 -11.89
N ASN A 44 -3.12 -8.51 -11.08
CA ASN A 44 -4.45 -8.15 -10.60
C ASN A 44 -4.49 -8.33 -9.08
N PHE A 45 -4.64 -7.22 -8.36
CA PHE A 45 -4.69 -7.20 -6.88
C PHE A 45 -6.08 -6.82 -6.36
N SER A 46 -7.13 -7.08 -7.14
CA SER A 46 -8.51 -6.69 -6.80
C SER A 46 -9.00 -7.36 -5.52
N TYR A 47 -8.58 -8.60 -5.24
CA TYR A 47 -8.95 -9.32 -4.02
C TYR A 47 -8.23 -8.77 -2.78
N GLU A 48 -6.93 -8.51 -2.91
CA GLU A 48 -6.08 -7.99 -1.84
C GLU A 48 -6.49 -6.57 -1.46
N THR A 49 -6.76 -5.73 -2.46
CA THR A 49 -7.26 -4.35 -2.24
C THR A 49 -8.63 -4.36 -1.57
N ALA A 50 -9.54 -5.26 -1.96
CA ALA A 50 -10.83 -5.41 -1.28
C ALA A 50 -10.68 -5.86 0.19
N ALA A 51 -9.77 -6.79 0.48
CA ALA A 51 -9.48 -7.23 1.85
C ALA A 51 -8.92 -6.10 2.72
N ILE A 52 -8.03 -5.27 2.16
CA ILE A 52 -7.47 -4.10 2.86
C ILE A 52 -8.55 -3.05 3.12
N LEU A 53 -9.37 -2.72 2.13
CA LEU A 53 -10.49 -1.79 2.30
C LEU A 53 -11.43 -2.26 3.42
N ARG A 54 -11.74 -3.57 3.45
CA ARG A 54 -12.54 -4.15 4.52
C ARG A 54 -11.89 -4.02 5.89
N ALA A 55 -10.58 -4.24 6.00
CA ALA A 55 -9.85 -4.06 7.25
C ALA A 55 -9.85 -2.60 7.72
N MET A 56 -9.71 -1.65 6.79
CA MET A 56 -9.78 -0.22 7.08
C MET A 56 -11.19 0.21 7.55
N GLU A 57 -12.26 -0.34 6.98
CA GLU A 57 -13.63 -0.13 7.46
C GLU A 57 -13.82 -0.59 8.91
N LEU A 58 -13.22 -1.72 9.30
CA LEU A 58 -13.29 -2.22 10.69
C LEU A 58 -12.57 -1.30 11.68
N LEU A 59 -11.60 -0.52 11.19
CA LEU A 59 -10.92 0.53 11.96
C LEU A 59 -11.67 1.87 11.91
N GLY A 60 -12.86 1.91 11.32
CA GLY A 60 -13.68 3.12 11.22
C GLY A 60 -13.29 4.06 10.09
N VAL A 61 -12.43 3.63 9.15
CA VAL A 61 -12.07 4.43 7.96
C VAL A 61 -13.09 4.19 6.85
N LYS A 62 -13.72 5.26 6.36
CA LYS A 62 -14.67 5.15 5.25
C LYS A 62 -13.95 5.11 3.89
N PRO A 63 -14.57 4.53 2.85
CA PRO A 63 -14.06 4.64 1.48
C PRO A 63 -13.81 6.10 1.09
N GLY A 64 -12.61 6.40 0.60
CA GLY A 64 -12.19 7.75 0.22
C GLY A 64 -11.61 8.61 1.35
N GLU A 65 -11.59 8.13 2.59
CA GLU A 65 -10.89 8.80 3.71
C GLU A 65 -9.41 8.42 3.82
N THR A 66 -8.91 7.61 2.88
CA THR A 66 -7.51 7.16 2.77
C THR A 66 -6.56 8.34 2.60
N LEU A 67 -5.33 8.20 3.11
CA LEU A 67 -4.28 9.19 2.88
C LEU A 67 -3.77 9.10 1.43
N PRO A 68 -3.33 10.23 0.84
CA PRO A 68 -2.56 10.19 -0.41
C PRO A 68 -1.32 9.32 -0.27
N ALA A 69 -0.73 8.95 -1.40
CA ALA A 69 0.53 8.22 -1.50
C ALA A 69 1.52 8.68 -0.42
N PRO A 70 1.93 7.81 0.52
CA PRO A 70 2.89 8.23 1.53
C PRO A 70 4.20 8.59 0.83
N ASN A 71 4.80 9.70 1.23
CA ASN A 71 6.12 10.09 0.73
C ASN A 71 7.17 9.17 1.36
N PHE A 72 7.46 8.04 0.72
CA PHE A 72 8.45 7.07 1.16
C PHE A 72 9.87 7.38 0.69
N VAL A 73 10.18 8.62 0.26
CA VAL A 73 11.53 8.97 -0.22
C VAL A 73 12.61 8.58 0.81
N ASP A 74 12.31 8.71 2.11
CA ASP A 74 13.23 8.35 3.21
C ASP A 74 13.32 6.83 3.50
N HIS A 75 12.32 6.06 3.06
CA HIS A 75 12.24 4.60 3.22
C HIS A 75 12.56 3.85 1.93
N ASN A 76 12.77 4.56 0.81
CA ASN A 76 13.15 3.98 -0.46
C ASN A 76 14.54 3.35 -0.35
N LEU A 77 14.59 2.02 -0.38
CA LEU A 77 15.82 1.24 -0.28
C LEU A 77 16.80 1.54 -1.43
N ARG A 78 16.32 2.05 -2.58
CA ARG A 78 17.20 2.51 -3.68
C ARG A 78 17.91 3.83 -3.37
N ASN A 79 17.37 4.66 -2.48
CA ASN A 79 17.98 5.92 -2.06
C ASN A 79 18.96 5.74 -0.90
N LYS A 80 18.92 4.58 -0.24
CA LYS A 80 19.98 4.18 0.68
C LYS A 80 21.08 3.57 -0.19
N ASN A 81 22.17 4.30 -0.39
CA ASN A 81 23.45 3.69 -0.77
C ASN A 81 23.86 2.74 0.36
N VAL A 82 23.29 1.54 0.39
CA VAL A 82 23.70 0.46 1.29
C VAL A 82 24.94 -0.16 0.63
N PRO A 83 26.14 0.01 1.18
CA PRO A 83 27.31 -0.68 0.65
C PRO A 83 27.12 -2.18 0.97
N GLY A 84 26.94 -3.02 -0.06
CA GLY A 84 26.95 -4.48 0.12
C GLY A 84 25.83 -5.30 -0.53
N PHE A 85 25.06 -4.75 -1.48
CA PHE A 85 24.33 -5.55 -2.47
C PHE A 85 24.77 -5.17 -3.87
#